data_AF-A0A932WL50-F1
#
_entry.id   AF-A0A932WL50-F1
#
_cell.length_a   1.000
_cell.length_b   1.000
_cell.length_c   1.000
_cell.angle_alpha   90.00
_cell.angle_beta   90.00
_cell.angle_gamma   90.00
#
_symmetry.space_group_name_H-M   'P 1'
#
loop_
_entity.id
_entity.type
_entity.pdbx_description
1 polymer ?
#
loop_
_entity_poly.entity_id
_entity_poly.type
_entity_poly.pdbx_seq_one_letter_code
_entity_poly.pdbx_strand_id
1 'polypeptide(L)'
;MTVTRHWPLVLAVLLALVTPPLARATTTPPISGNVLGIVICQPPQCPGQAFAGSFVGTIDTSAVTTAFGVSIRYDHLPTLSDPPMPIAAGGWIIHPAVSAPSYGGSVTNGTITAIGIHGQPTNTYMVSATFVLTPGGVSAGTLTFSGILNANAIPPSMIGSLSQ
;
A
#
# COMPACT_ATOMS: atom_id res chain seq x y z
N MET A 1 59.81 -28.50 -14.78
CA MET A 1 59.34 -27.60 -13.70
C MET A 1 58.11 -26.88 -14.21
N THR A 2 56.93 -27.33 -13.81
CA THR A 2 55.63 -26.84 -14.29
C THR A 2 55.09 -25.84 -13.26
N VAL A 3 55.11 -24.56 -13.59
CA VAL A 3 54.57 -23.48 -12.74
C VAL A 3 53.06 -23.45 -12.94
N THR A 4 52.32 -23.99 -11.99
CA THR A 4 50.85 -23.98 -11.98
C THR A 4 50.36 -22.55 -11.69
N ARG A 5 49.62 -21.99 -12.66
CA ARG A 5 49.19 -20.59 -12.73
C ARG A 5 47.84 -20.43 -12.02
N HIS A 6 47.85 -20.18 -10.71
CA HIS A 6 46.65 -20.09 -9.85
C HIS A 6 45.93 -18.73 -9.92
N TRP A 7 46.29 -17.87 -10.88
CA TRP A 7 45.85 -16.49 -10.95
C TRP A 7 44.34 -16.26 -11.18
N PRO A 8 43.57 -17.08 -11.92
CA PRO A 8 42.18 -16.74 -12.21
C PRO A 8 41.24 -16.90 -11.02
N LEU A 9 41.61 -17.73 -10.03
CA LEU A 9 40.77 -18.03 -8.87
C LEU A 9 40.78 -16.89 -7.84
N VAL A 10 41.91 -16.20 -7.68
CA VAL A 10 42.04 -15.06 -6.77
C VAL A 10 41.20 -13.87 -7.23
N LEU A 11 41.09 -13.65 -8.55
CA LEU A 11 40.34 -12.54 -9.12
C LEU A 11 38.81 -12.71 -8.96
N ALA A 12 38.31 -13.95 -9.08
CA ALA A 12 36.88 -14.24 -8.91
C ALA A 12 36.40 -14.06 -7.46
N VAL A 13 37.24 -14.40 -6.47
CA VAL A 13 36.91 -14.20 -5.05
C VAL A 13 36.91 -12.72 -4.68
N LEU A 14 37.83 -11.92 -5.24
CA LEU A 14 37.87 -10.48 -5.03
C LEU A 14 36.67 -9.74 -5.63
N LEU A 15 36.13 -10.20 -6.79
CA LEU A 15 34.92 -9.60 -7.36
C LEU A 15 33.63 -9.91 -6.57
N ALA A 16 33.56 -11.08 -5.91
CA ALA A 16 32.40 -11.44 -5.10
C ALA A 16 32.29 -10.63 -3.79
N LEU A 17 33.38 -10.01 -3.32
CA LEU A 17 33.39 -9.22 -2.09
C LEU A 17 32.91 -7.76 -2.27
N VAL A 18 32.72 -7.29 -3.51
CA VAL A 18 32.42 -5.87 -3.80
C VAL A 18 30.96 -5.67 -4.24
N THR A 19 30.08 -6.67 -4.15
CA THR A 19 28.66 -6.43 -4.35
C THR A 19 28.10 -5.71 -3.13
N PRO A 20 27.77 -4.39 -3.20
CA PRO A 20 27.06 -3.75 -2.11
C PRO A 20 25.75 -4.53 -1.88
N PRO A 21 25.34 -4.78 -0.63
CA PRO A 21 24.04 -5.36 -0.38
C PRO A 21 23.01 -4.48 -1.08
N LEU A 22 22.13 -5.11 -1.87
CA LEU A 22 20.95 -4.45 -2.43
C LEU A 22 20.16 -3.88 -1.25
N ALA A 23 20.42 -2.61 -0.93
CA ALA A 23 19.67 -1.88 0.08
C ALA A 23 18.22 -1.86 -0.40
N ARG A 24 17.36 -2.62 0.28
CA ARG A 24 15.92 -2.49 0.08
C ARG A 24 15.60 -1.02 0.35
N ALA A 25 14.94 -0.36 -0.60
CA ALA A 25 14.48 1.00 -0.43
C ALA A 25 13.39 0.99 0.66
N THR A 26 13.83 1.12 1.91
CA THR A 26 12.92 1.21 3.06
C THR A 26 12.43 2.63 3.13
N THR A 27 11.11 2.79 3.04
CA THR A 27 10.42 4.05 3.26
C THR A 27 10.77 4.63 4.61
N THR A 28 11.27 5.86 4.62
CA THR A 28 11.57 6.57 5.86
C THR A 28 10.54 7.67 6.06
N PRO A 29 9.80 7.69 7.19
CA PRO A 29 9.84 6.72 8.29
C PRO A 29 9.12 5.39 7.96
N PRO A 30 9.44 4.30 8.68
CA PRO A 30 8.70 3.06 8.55
C PRO A 30 7.26 3.21 9.05
N ILE A 31 6.28 2.75 8.28
CA ILE A 31 4.84 2.84 8.60
C ILE A 31 4.24 1.45 8.47
N SER A 32 3.60 0.97 9.54
CA SER A 32 2.90 -0.30 9.55
C SER A 32 1.71 -0.23 10.50
N GLY A 33 0.57 -0.80 10.12
CA GLY A 33 -0.61 -0.77 10.99
C GLY A 33 -1.87 -1.23 10.32
N ASN A 34 -2.98 -1.07 11.04
CA ASN A 34 -4.31 -1.39 10.56
C ASN A 34 -5.09 -0.13 10.26
N VAL A 35 -6.00 -0.23 9.29
CA VAL A 35 -6.93 0.81 8.91
C VAL A 35 -8.35 0.28 9.10
N LEU A 36 -9.21 1.09 9.70
CA LEU A 36 -10.65 0.88 9.77
C LEU A 36 -11.33 2.16 9.27
N GLY A 37 -12.21 2.06 8.28
CA GLY A 37 -12.86 3.23 7.71
C GLY A 37 -14.23 2.95 7.11
N ILE A 38 -14.83 4.02 6.65
CA ILE A 38 -16.11 4.02 5.92
C ILE A 38 -15.93 4.74 4.59
N VAL A 39 -16.80 4.41 3.65
CA VAL A 39 -16.94 5.16 2.41
C VAL A 39 -17.66 6.47 2.71
N ILE A 40 -16.99 7.59 2.42
CA ILE A 40 -17.55 8.93 2.60
C ILE A 40 -18.08 9.52 1.30
N CYS A 41 -17.64 9.00 0.16
CA CYS A 41 -18.14 9.42 -1.14
C CYS A 41 -17.97 8.32 -2.18
N GLN A 42 -18.97 8.18 -3.06
CA GLN A 42 -19.00 7.23 -4.17
C GLN A 42 -19.22 7.98 -5.48
N PRO A 43 -18.87 7.38 -6.63
CA PRO A 43 -19.34 7.88 -7.92
C PRO A 43 -20.88 7.82 -8.00
N PRO A 44 -21.55 8.82 -8.62
CA PRO A 44 -20.98 9.95 -9.34
C PRO A 44 -20.73 11.20 -8.49
N GLN A 45 -20.97 11.17 -7.17
CA GLN A 45 -20.87 12.36 -6.32
C GLN A 45 -19.42 12.87 -6.16
N CYS A 46 -18.43 12.04 -6.51
CA CYS A 46 -17.01 12.40 -6.54
C CYS A 46 -16.28 11.71 -7.71
N PRO A 47 -15.11 12.23 -8.12
CA PRO A 47 -14.30 11.67 -9.21
C PRO A 47 -13.72 10.26 -8.96
N GLY A 48 -14.00 9.66 -7.81
CA GLY A 48 -13.53 8.35 -7.36
C GLY A 48 -14.22 7.96 -6.05
N GLN A 49 -13.92 6.80 -5.50
CA GLN A 49 -14.41 6.40 -4.18
C GLN A 49 -13.47 6.92 -3.10
N ALA A 50 -14.01 7.67 -2.14
CA ALA A 50 -13.27 8.21 -1.00
C ALA A 50 -13.65 7.50 0.29
N PHE A 51 -12.63 7.24 1.10
CA PHE A 51 -12.70 6.60 2.40
C PHE A 51 -12.08 7.49 3.46
N ALA A 52 -12.71 7.51 4.62
CA ALA A 52 -12.14 8.10 5.82
C ALA A 52 -12.25 7.10 6.97
N GLY A 53 -11.25 7.11 7.85
CA GLY A 53 -11.15 6.14 8.91
C GLY A 53 -10.08 6.46 9.93
N SER A 54 -9.77 5.47 10.75
CA SER A 54 -8.67 5.48 11.68
C SER A 54 -7.54 4.57 11.20
N PHE A 55 -6.31 4.99 11.45
CA PHE A 55 -5.11 4.19 11.41
C PHE A 55 -4.67 3.90 12.85
N VAL A 56 -4.35 2.64 13.13
CA VAL A 56 -3.76 2.19 14.40
C VAL A 56 -2.52 1.37 14.07
N GLY A 57 -1.36 1.87 14.47
CA GLY A 57 -0.10 1.22 14.12
C GLY A 57 1.12 1.97 14.62
N THR A 58 2.21 1.86 13.89
CA THR A 58 3.49 2.51 14.17
C THR A 58 3.91 3.39 13.00
N ILE A 59 4.39 4.59 13.32
CA ILE A 59 5.12 5.46 12.40
C ILE A 59 6.48 5.69 13.02
N ASP A 60 7.52 5.33 12.27
CA ASP A 60 8.86 5.12 12.79
C ASP A 60 8.84 4.09 13.94
N THR A 61 9.10 4.57 15.16
CA THR A 61 9.11 3.79 16.40
C THR A 61 7.93 4.11 17.31
N SER A 62 7.10 5.09 16.95
CA SER A 62 6.01 5.59 17.79
C SER A 62 4.71 4.89 17.44
N ALA A 63 4.05 4.34 18.46
CA ALA A 63 2.68 3.86 18.34
C ALA A 63 1.72 5.05 18.17
N VAL A 64 0.81 4.97 17.22
CA VAL A 64 -0.10 6.05 16.86
C VAL A 64 -1.49 5.51 16.55
N THR A 65 -2.50 6.24 17.05
CA THR A 65 -3.90 6.09 16.64
C THR A 65 -4.34 7.44 16.09
N THR A 66 -4.68 7.49 14.80
CA THR A 66 -4.99 8.76 14.14
C THR A 66 -5.96 8.62 12.97
N ALA A 67 -6.44 9.73 12.41
CA ALA A 67 -7.22 9.77 11.19
C ALA A 67 -6.41 9.34 9.96
N PHE A 68 -7.07 8.58 9.11
CA PHE A 68 -6.60 8.13 7.80
C PHE A 68 -7.63 8.51 6.74
N GLY A 69 -7.16 9.01 5.61
CA GLY A 69 -7.96 9.28 4.43
C GLY A 69 -7.34 8.65 3.21
N VAL A 70 -8.17 8.05 2.35
CA VAL A 70 -7.75 7.57 1.04
C VAL A 70 -8.84 7.80 0.01
N SER A 71 -8.46 8.23 -1.18
CA SER A 71 -9.32 8.24 -2.35
C SER A 71 -8.69 7.37 -3.43
N ILE A 72 -9.52 6.54 -4.06
CA ILE A 72 -9.12 5.70 -5.18
C ILE A 72 -10.11 5.88 -6.32
N ARG A 73 -9.62 5.78 -7.54
CA ARG A 73 -10.43 5.83 -8.76
C ARG A 73 -10.32 4.51 -9.49
N TYR A 74 -11.46 3.96 -9.84
CA TYR A 74 -11.64 2.74 -10.62
C TYR A 74 -12.95 2.88 -11.40
N ASP A 75 -13.12 2.10 -12.47
CA ASP A 75 -14.25 2.29 -13.39
C ASP A 75 -15.57 1.72 -12.85
N HIS A 76 -15.53 0.50 -12.31
CA HIS A 76 -16.66 -0.16 -11.69
C HIS A 76 -16.21 -1.19 -10.65
N LEU A 77 -17.09 -1.58 -9.72
CA LEU A 77 -16.80 -2.71 -8.84
C LEU A 77 -16.94 -4.01 -9.64
N PRO A 78 -15.93 -4.91 -9.62
CA PRO A 78 -15.99 -6.16 -10.37
C PRO A 78 -17.01 -7.13 -9.76
N THR A 79 -17.56 -8.03 -10.55
CA THR A 79 -18.33 -9.19 -10.08
C THR A 79 -17.41 -10.41 -9.89
N LEU A 80 -17.93 -11.52 -9.34
CA LEU A 80 -17.13 -12.75 -9.17
C LEU A 80 -16.62 -13.36 -10.49
N SER A 81 -17.26 -13.04 -11.62
CA SER A 81 -16.83 -13.47 -12.95
C SER A 81 -15.86 -12.51 -13.64
N ASP A 82 -15.72 -11.29 -13.11
CA ASP A 82 -14.87 -10.28 -13.74
C ASP A 82 -13.40 -10.47 -13.33
N PRO A 83 -12.46 -10.07 -14.20
CA PRO A 83 -11.06 -9.97 -13.79
C PRO A 83 -10.90 -8.90 -12.69
N PRO A 84 -9.78 -8.91 -11.94
CA PRO A 84 -9.47 -7.86 -10.97
C PRO A 84 -9.54 -6.46 -11.62
N MET A 85 -10.30 -5.56 -11.01
CA MET A 85 -10.47 -4.18 -11.46
C MET A 85 -9.24 -3.35 -11.06
N PRO A 86 -8.49 -2.75 -11.99
CA PRO A 86 -7.35 -1.90 -11.65
C PRO A 86 -7.78 -0.62 -10.94
N ILE A 87 -6.96 -0.19 -9.98
CA ILE A 87 -7.06 1.14 -9.37
C ILE A 87 -6.24 2.11 -10.23
N ALA A 88 -6.94 3.00 -10.94
CA ALA A 88 -6.37 3.88 -11.95
C ALA A 88 -5.62 5.10 -11.37
N ALA A 89 -6.04 5.60 -10.22
CA ALA A 89 -5.41 6.74 -9.54
C ALA A 89 -5.90 6.83 -8.09
N GLY A 90 -5.25 7.66 -7.29
CA GLY A 90 -5.72 7.97 -5.94
C GLY A 90 -4.75 8.79 -5.14
N GLY A 91 -5.17 9.19 -3.95
CA GLY A 91 -4.33 9.85 -2.96
C GLY A 91 -4.63 9.33 -1.56
N TRP A 92 -3.68 9.45 -0.65
CA TRP A 92 -3.84 9.01 0.73
C TRP A 92 -3.13 9.95 1.70
N ILE A 93 -3.60 9.98 2.95
CA ILE A 93 -3.03 10.82 4.00
C ILE A 93 -3.28 10.25 5.41
N ILE A 94 -2.31 10.44 6.30
CA ILE A 94 -2.31 10.16 7.74
C ILE A 94 -1.90 11.45 8.47
N HIS A 95 -2.61 11.80 9.54
CA HIS A 95 -2.35 13.03 10.32
C HIS A 95 -1.98 12.70 11.78
N PRO A 96 -0.74 12.28 12.11
CA PRO A 96 -0.40 11.70 13.41
C PRO A 96 -0.80 12.55 14.62
N ALA A 97 -0.66 13.87 14.53
CA ALA A 97 -1.07 14.85 15.51
C ALA A 97 -1.12 16.25 14.88
N VAL A 98 -1.73 17.23 15.55
CA VAL A 98 -1.83 18.63 15.08
C VAL A 98 -0.46 19.30 14.89
N SER A 99 0.53 18.93 15.72
CA SER A 99 1.90 19.46 15.67
C SER A 99 2.88 18.57 14.90
N ALA A 100 2.44 17.42 14.40
CA ALA A 100 3.28 16.48 13.67
C ALA A 100 3.05 16.63 12.15
N PRO A 101 4.08 16.36 11.31
CA PRO A 101 3.90 16.36 9.87
C PRO A 101 2.91 15.27 9.45
N SER A 102 2.05 15.59 8.49
CA SER A 102 1.21 14.60 7.82
C SER A 102 2.06 13.72 6.90
N TYR A 103 1.69 12.45 6.82
CA TYR A 103 2.27 11.50 5.86
C TYR A 103 1.23 11.22 4.79
N GLY A 104 1.61 11.27 3.53
CA GLY A 104 0.69 11.03 2.44
C GLY A 104 1.39 10.92 1.10
N GLY A 105 0.60 10.75 0.06
CA GLY A 105 1.06 10.70 -1.32
C GLY A 105 0.01 10.13 -2.26
N SER A 106 0.46 9.47 -3.33
CA SER A 106 -0.41 8.96 -4.39
C SER A 106 -0.59 7.45 -4.31
N VAL A 107 -1.69 6.96 -4.90
CA VAL A 107 -1.89 5.53 -5.19
C VAL A 107 -1.42 5.29 -6.63
N THR A 108 -0.46 4.40 -6.80
CA THR A 108 0.22 4.19 -8.10
C THR A 108 -0.10 2.86 -8.76
N ASN A 109 -0.52 1.87 -7.99
CA ASN A 109 -0.98 0.60 -8.49
C ASN A 109 -2.00 0.00 -7.53
N GLY A 110 -2.78 -0.97 -7.98
CA GLY A 110 -3.69 -1.72 -7.14
C GLY A 110 -4.81 -2.38 -7.91
N THR A 111 -5.53 -3.23 -7.22
CA THR A 111 -6.64 -4.00 -7.77
C THR A 111 -7.75 -4.17 -6.73
N ILE A 112 -8.99 -4.20 -7.22
CA ILE A 112 -10.18 -4.60 -6.49
C ILE A 112 -10.61 -5.95 -7.05
N THR A 113 -10.85 -6.93 -6.20
CA THR A 113 -11.32 -8.27 -6.61
C THR A 113 -12.57 -8.61 -5.83
N ALA A 114 -13.64 -9.03 -6.50
CA ALA A 114 -14.83 -9.53 -5.83
C ALA A 114 -14.48 -10.81 -5.07
N ILE A 115 -14.92 -10.90 -3.83
CA ILE A 115 -14.79 -12.11 -3.02
C ILE A 115 -16.19 -12.60 -2.64
N GLY A 116 -16.44 -13.90 -2.78
CA GLY A 116 -17.73 -14.50 -2.48
C GLY A 116 -17.62 -15.46 -1.31
N ILE A 117 -18.72 -15.64 -0.57
CA ILE A 117 -18.81 -16.67 0.46
C ILE A 117 -19.47 -17.90 -0.19
N HIS A 118 -18.79 -19.04 -0.19
CA HIS A 118 -19.29 -20.30 -0.78
C HIS A 118 -19.75 -20.18 -2.25
N GLY A 119 -19.08 -19.35 -3.05
CA GLY A 119 -19.42 -19.14 -4.46
C GLY A 119 -20.71 -18.32 -4.69
N GLN A 120 -21.31 -17.76 -3.63
CA GLN A 120 -22.41 -16.82 -3.75
C GLN A 120 -21.87 -15.39 -3.93
N PRO A 121 -22.47 -14.59 -4.81
CA PRO A 121 -22.10 -13.19 -4.96
C PRO A 121 -22.39 -12.43 -3.66
N THR A 122 -21.37 -11.79 -3.11
CA THR A 122 -21.51 -10.83 -2.02
C THR A 122 -20.97 -9.47 -2.49
N ASN A 123 -21.47 -8.37 -1.93
CA ASN A 123 -20.87 -7.04 -2.17
C ASN A 123 -19.64 -6.85 -1.28
N THR A 124 -18.69 -7.78 -1.39
CA THR A 124 -17.45 -7.77 -0.61
C THR A 124 -16.27 -7.91 -1.54
N TYR A 125 -15.24 -7.10 -1.32
CA TYR A 125 -14.12 -6.99 -2.24
C TYR A 125 -12.80 -7.00 -1.49
N MET A 126 -11.84 -7.74 -2.00
CA MET A 126 -10.44 -7.60 -1.60
C MET A 126 -9.83 -6.43 -2.37
N VAL A 127 -9.17 -5.53 -1.64
CA VAL A 127 -8.52 -4.35 -2.18
C VAL A 127 -7.04 -4.44 -1.86
N SER A 128 -6.20 -4.41 -2.89
CA SER A 128 -4.75 -4.30 -2.74
C SER A 128 -4.27 -3.06 -3.48
N ALA A 129 -3.37 -2.28 -2.89
CA ALA A 129 -2.85 -1.08 -3.52
C ALA A 129 -1.42 -0.76 -3.09
N THR A 130 -0.68 -0.09 -3.98
CA THR A 130 0.65 0.45 -3.71
C THR A 130 0.56 1.96 -3.62
N PHE A 131 0.93 2.47 -2.46
CA PHE A 131 0.93 3.86 -2.08
C PHE A 131 2.36 4.38 -2.15
N VAL A 132 2.57 5.51 -2.82
CA VAL A 132 3.85 6.22 -2.74
C VAL A 132 3.78 7.17 -1.56
N LEU A 133 4.82 7.15 -0.74
CA LEU A 133 5.02 8.08 0.36
C LEU A 133 5.78 9.29 -0.16
N THR A 134 5.20 10.48 -0.08
CA THR A 134 5.82 11.73 -0.52
C THR A 134 5.86 12.77 0.61
N PRO A 135 6.70 12.60 1.66
CA PRO A 135 6.81 13.59 2.73
C PRO A 135 7.37 14.89 2.15
N GLY A 136 6.64 16.00 2.29
CA GLY A 136 7.06 17.28 1.71
C GLY A 136 7.24 17.29 0.18
N GLY A 137 6.63 16.34 -0.54
CA GLY A 137 6.66 16.26 -2.01
C GLY A 137 7.82 15.46 -2.61
N VAL A 138 8.72 14.88 -1.81
CA VAL A 138 9.80 14.00 -2.30
C VAL A 138 9.42 12.54 -2.06
N SER A 139 9.52 11.68 -3.08
CA SER A 139 9.24 10.25 -2.91
C SER A 139 10.23 9.62 -1.91
N ALA A 140 9.72 9.22 -0.75
CA ALA A 140 10.48 8.54 0.29
C ALA A 140 10.34 7.00 0.20
N GLY A 141 9.49 6.49 -0.69
CA GLY A 141 9.35 5.09 -1.08
C GLY A 141 7.88 4.61 -1.14
N THR A 142 7.61 3.31 -0.94
CA THR A 142 6.28 2.70 -1.11
C THR A 142 5.71 2.03 0.14
N LEU A 143 4.38 2.08 0.27
CA LEU A 143 3.56 1.31 1.21
C LEU A 143 2.63 0.39 0.43
N THR A 144 2.37 -0.80 0.95
CA THR A 144 1.37 -1.71 0.43
C THR A 144 0.16 -1.72 1.35
N PHE A 145 -1.01 -1.45 0.78
CA PHE A 145 -2.30 -1.65 1.41
C PHE A 145 -2.90 -2.99 1.00
N SER A 146 -3.47 -3.70 1.97
CA SER A 146 -4.29 -4.89 1.75
C SER A 146 -5.50 -4.85 2.67
N GLY A 147 -6.70 -4.95 2.12
CA GLY A 147 -7.92 -4.84 2.92
C GLY A 147 -9.15 -5.42 2.26
N ILE A 148 -10.25 -5.37 3.00
CA ILE A 148 -11.58 -5.80 2.61
C ILE A 148 -12.50 -4.59 2.60
N LEU A 149 -13.14 -4.34 1.46
CA LEU A 149 -14.28 -3.45 1.32
C LEU A 149 -15.58 -4.24 1.46
N ASN A 150 -16.38 -3.92 2.47
CA ASN A 150 -17.71 -4.48 2.67
C ASN A 150 -18.77 -3.45 2.28
N ALA A 151 -19.33 -3.60 1.09
CA ALA A 151 -20.41 -2.77 0.58
C ALA A 151 -21.82 -3.26 0.99
N ASN A 152 -21.92 -4.33 1.79
CA ASN A 152 -23.19 -4.71 2.44
C ASN A 152 -23.46 -3.89 3.71
N ALA A 153 -22.45 -3.24 4.28
CA ALA A 153 -22.61 -2.35 5.43
C ALA A 153 -23.21 -0.99 5.01
N ILE A 154 -23.91 -0.33 5.94
CA ILE A 154 -24.46 1.02 5.73
C ILE A 154 -23.94 1.94 6.86
N PRO A 155 -23.01 2.88 6.57
CA PRO A 155 -22.32 3.07 5.29
C PRO A 155 -21.37 1.89 4.97
N PRO A 156 -21.00 1.68 3.70
CA PRO A 156 -19.97 0.71 3.32
C PRO A 156 -18.69 0.92 4.12
N SER A 157 -18.05 -0.18 4.54
CA SER A 157 -16.88 -0.15 5.40
C SER A 157 -15.64 -0.74 4.73
N MET A 158 -14.47 -0.32 5.20
CA MET A 158 -13.18 -0.84 4.76
C MET A 158 -12.33 -1.18 5.97
N ILE A 159 -11.70 -2.36 5.95
CA ILE A 159 -10.74 -2.79 6.97
C ILE A 159 -9.50 -3.30 6.25
N GLY A 160 -8.31 -2.90 6.67
CA GLY A 160 -7.10 -3.39 6.04
C GLY A 160 -5.85 -3.13 6.86
N SER A 161 -4.71 -3.38 6.25
CA SER A 161 -3.40 -3.10 6.81
C SER A 161 -2.52 -2.34 5.82
N LEU A 162 -1.62 -1.54 6.38
CA LEU A 162 -0.52 -0.88 5.69
C LEU A 162 0.78 -1.52 6.15
N SER A 163 1.68 -1.77 5.20
CA SER A 163 3.02 -2.31 5.46
C SER A 163 4.01 -1.84 4.40
N GLN A 164 5.29 -1.93 4.68
CA GLN A 164 6.39 -1.58 3.77
C GLN A 164 7.13 -2.83 3.30
#